data_AF-A0AAW0JJB7-F1
#
_entry.id   AF-A0AAW0JJB7-F1
#
_cell.length_a   1.000
_cell.length_b   1.000
_cell.length_c   1.000
_cell.angle_alpha   90.00
_cell.angle_beta   90.00
_cell.angle_gamma   90.00
#
_symmetry.space_group_name_H-M   'P 1'
#
loop_
_entity.id
_entity.type
_entity.pdbx_description
1 polymer ?
#
loop_
_entity_poly.entity_id
_entity_poly.type
_entity_poly.pdbx_seq_one_letter_code
_entity_poly.pdbx_strand_id
1 'polypeptide(L)'
;MNSIYRDGFCLTEDQDGTYNFSCSYVSNSLFHYVMTTEGDILARYWDFEKDDWGILWNAVKSECDVYGMCGAFGRCNSQSSPICSCLPGFEPKNTKEWNRGNWTSGCVRRTTLSQCAVVNSSIEVVKKDGFLKLKTMKVPDFANSLPAHESFGGLSSTNNEDYCRQQCLENCSCIAYAYDSGTGCMSWTRSLIDIQKFSSGGVDLYIRVAYSELEKVGDVKKVVTISVIIGAIFISICTFLLSRRMAKQKVQELSDLFKTFAAEMFYKRTCAEKIGLPNATYGCMLRALSKEERVKEAISAFLNVLCMEDQLEEGSELFRDVIRKGCSTSSMELSKFVASQCSKGRWKEAEELVDVIFDKRVITGFSFLLIVGEALLLQQTN
;
A
#
# COMPACT_ATOMS: atom_id res chain seq x y z
N MET A 1 24.82 -35.75 -35.35
CA MET A 1 24.46 -34.65 -34.43
C MET A 1 24.48 -33.36 -35.24
N ASN A 2 23.34 -32.94 -35.77
CA ASN A 2 23.24 -31.72 -36.55
C ASN A 2 23.09 -30.55 -35.57
N SER A 3 24.03 -29.60 -35.64
CA SER A 3 24.01 -28.37 -34.85
C SER A 3 22.70 -27.61 -35.12
N ILE A 4 21.97 -27.34 -34.05
CA ILE A 4 20.70 -26.56 -34.04
C ILE A 4 21.00 -25.05 -34.16
N TYR A 5 22.25 -24.63 -34.38
CA TYR A 5 22.65 -23.23 -34.53
C TYR A 5 22.70 -22.77 -36.00
N ARG A 6 21.56 -22.74 -36.71
CA ARG A 6 21.44 -21.94 -37.94
C ARG A 6 20.77 -20.57 -37.73
N ASP A 7 20.43 -20.23 -36.49
CA ASP A 7 19.85 -18.93 -36.13
C ASP A 7 20.95 -17.89 -35.82
N GLY A 8 21.78 -17.59 -36.82
CA GLY A 8 22.86 -16.60 -36.70
C GLY A 8 22.76 -15.55 -37.79
N PHE A 9 22.89 -14.29 -37.42
CA PHE A 9 23.23 -13.24 -38.37
C PHE A 9 24.74 -13.32 -38.66
N CYS A 10 25.11 -13.44 -39.94
CA CYS A 10 26.48 -13.42 -40.41
C CYS A 10 26.79 -12.06 -41.01
N LEU A 11 27.70 -11.33 -40.37
CA LEU A 11 28.29 -10.12 -40.92
C LEU A 11 29.62 -10.50 -41.59
N THR A 12 29.72 -10.30 -42.90
CA THR A 12 30.95 -10.51 -43.68
C THR A 12 31.38 -9.19 -44.29
N GLU A 13 32.63 -8.81 -44.09
CA GLU A 13 33.23 -7.66 -44.76
C GLU A 13 33.76 -8.10 -46.13
N ASP A 14 33.28 -7.46 -47.19
CA ASP A 14 33.76 -7.65 -48.55
C ASP A 14 35.05 -6.84 -48.76
N GLN A 15 35.81 -7.22 -49.80
CA GLN A 15 37.12 -6.62 -50.09
C GLN A 15 37.07 -5.13 -50.48
N ASP A 16 35.90 -4.64 -50.85
CA ASP A 16 35.63 -3.23 -51.18
C ASP A 16 35.24 -2.39 -49.95
N GLY A 17 35.20 -2.99 -48.75
CA GLY A 17 34.76 -2.36 -47.50
C GLY A 17 33.25 -2.36 -47.30
N THR A 18 32.49 -3.07 -48.16
CA THR A 18 31.05 -3.26 -47.98
C THR A 18 30.79 -4.36 -46.94
N TYR A 19 29.88 -4.13 -46.00
CA TYR A 19 29.48 -5.14 -45.03
C TYR A 19 28.21 -5.85 -45.50
N ASN A 20 28.32 -7.16 -45.76
CA ASN A 20 27.19 -8.03 -46.07
C ASN A 20 26.63 -8.64 -44.78
N PHE A 21 25.37 -8.34 -44.50
CA PHE A 21 24.63 -8.91 -43.38
C PHE A 21 23.65 -9.96 -43.90
N SER A 22 23.94 -11.23 -43.63
CA SER A 22 23.14 -12.37 -44.10
C SER A 22 22.52 -13.12 -42.91
N CYS A 23 21.34 -13.69 -43.11
CA CYS A 23 20.69 -14.55 -42.11
C CYS A 23 20.03 -15.73 -42.82
N SER A 24 20.29 -16.94 -42.35
CA SER A 24 19.74 -18.16 -42.93
C SER A 24 18.61 -18.72 -42.05
N TYR A 25 17.36 -18.48 -42.45
CA TYR A 25 16.22 -19.06 -41.75
C TYR A 25 15.92 -20.47 -42.25
N VAL A 26 15.46 -21.35 -41.34
CA VAL A 26 15.07 -22.73 -41.67
C VAL A 26 13.68 -22.78 -42.33
N SER A 27 12.88 -21.72 -42.25
CA SER A 27 11.50 -21.67 -42.78
C SER A 27 11.41 -21.04 -44.18
N ASN A 28 10.36 -21.41 -44.92
CA ASN A 28 9.93 -20.75 -46.17
C ASN A 28 9.32 -19.34 -45.95
N SER A 29 9.67 -18.68 -44.85
CA SER A 29 9.15 -17.35 -44.53
C SER A 29 9.88 -16.32 -45.40
N LEU A 30 9.17 -15.71 -46.35
CA LEU A 30 9.68 -14.57 -47.09
C LEU A 30 9.73 -13.37 -46.14
N PHE A 31 10.94 -12.88 -45.86
CA PHE A 31 11.17 -11.69 -45.05
C PHE A 31 12.22 -10.82 -45.74
N HIS A 32 12.14 -9.50 -45.56
CA HIS A 32 13.16 -8.58 -46.02
C HIS A 32 13.17 -7.30 -45.17
N TYR A 33 14.28 -6.57 -45.22
CA TYR A 33 14.37 -5.22 -44.69
C TYR A 33 14.24 -4.22 -45.84
N VAL A 34 13.46 -3.16 -45.64
CA VAL A 34 13.30 -2.07 -46.61
C VAL A 34 13.41 -0.73 -45.89
N MET A 35 14.12 0.21 -46.51
CA MET A 35 14.12 1.60 -46.09
C MET A 35 12.99 2.33 -46.81
N THR A 36 12.11 2.99 -46.06
CA THR A 36 11.00 3.77 -46.64
C THR A 36 11.49 5.09 -47.19
N THR A 37 10.63 5.79 -47.93
CA THR A 37 10.90 7.13 -48.46
C THR A 37 11.14 8.18 -47.37
N GLU A 38 10.69 7.91 -46.15
CA GLU A 38 10.86 8.75 -44.96
C GLU A 38 12.18 8.47 -44.23
N GLY A 39 12.93 7.44 -44.63
CA GLY A 39 14.20 7.05 -44.03
C GLY A 39 14.08 6.01 -42.90
N ASP A 40 12.89 5.47 -42.65
CA ASP A 40 12.68 4.43 -41.64
C ASP A 40 13.01 3.05 -42.19
N ILE A 41 13.65 2.21 -41.38
CA ILE A 41 13.90 0.80 -41.72
C ILE A 41 12.76 -0.06 -41.17
N LEU A 42 12.13 -0.82 -42.06
CA LEU A 42 11.09 -1.80 -41.74
C LEU A 42 11.58 -3.20 -42.04
N ALA A 43 11.38 -4.12 -41.09
CA ALA A 43 11.37 -5.55 -41.36
C ALA A 43 9.96 -5.93 -41.80
N ARG A 44 9.80 -6.46 -43.00
CA ARG A 44 8.52 -6.95 -43.52
C ARG A 44 8.57 -8.45 -43.72
N TYR A 45 7.41 -9.07 -43.57
CA TYR A 45 7.20 -10.50 -43.81
C TYR A 45 6.03 -10.68 -44.78
N TRP A 46 6.08 -11.72 -45.61
CA TRP A 46 4.97 -12.04 -46.51
C TRP A 46 3.86 -12.74 -45.74
N ASP A 47 2.67 -12.15 -45.71
CA ASP A 47 1.48 -12.72 -45.12
C ASP A 47 0.72 -13.50 -46.21
N PHE A 48 0.92 -14.82 -46.25
CA PHE A 48 0.31 -15.68 -47.27
C PHE A 48 -1.22 -15.71 -47.22
N GLU A 49 -1.84 -15.37 -46.08
CA GLU A 49 -3.31 -15.32 -45.98
C GLU A 49 -3.87 -14.04 -46.61
N LYS A 50 -3.11 -12.94 -46.58
CA LYS A 50 -3.51 -11.63 -47.11
C LYS A 50 -2.95 -11.31 -48.49
N ASP A 51 -2.02 -12.12 -48.97
CA ASP A 51 -1.28 -11.88 -50.22
C ASP A 51 -0.59 -10.51 -50.24
N ASP A 52 -0.06 -10.09 -49.09
CA ASP A 52 0.56 -8.77 -48.90
C ASP A 52 1.71 -8.81 -47.87
N TRP A 53 2.54 -7.77 -47.86
CA TRP A 53 3.63 -7.59 -46.90
C TRP A 53 3.12 -7.03 -45.57
N GLY A 54 3.18 -7.83 -44.52
CA GLY A 54 3.02 -7.39 -43.14
C GLY A 54 4.28 -6.73 -42.59
N ILE A 55 4.14 -5.86 -41.59
CA ILE A 55 5.26 -5.24 -40.87
C ILE A 55 5.55 -6.07 -39.62
N LEU A 56 6.76 -6.63 -39.55
CA LEU A 56 7.24 -7.38 -38.39
C LEU A 56 7.87 -6.45 -37.35
N TRP A 57 8.65 -5.48 -37.81
CA TRP A 57 9.41 -4.58 -36.95
C TRP A 57 9.73 -3.27 -37.69
N ASN A 58 9.87 -2.18 -36.93
CA ASN A 58 10.28 -0.87 -37.39
C ASN A 58 11.42 -0.36 -36.50
N ALA A 59 12.40 0.31 -37.10
CA ALA A 59 13.58 0.82 -36.39
C ALA A 59 13.24 1.95 -35.42
N VAL A 60 12.36 2.88 -35.82
CA VAL A 60 11.95 4.01 -34.99
C VAL A 60 10.55 3.73 -34.42
N LYS A 61 10.48 3.42 -33.12
CA LYS A 61 9.22 3.17 -32.39
C LYS A 61 8.86 4.32 -31.46
N SER A 62 9.83 5.12 -31.08
CA SER A 62 9.71 6.22 -30.14
C SER A 62 10.74 7.31 -30.44
N GLU A 63 10.54 8.49 -29.87
CA GLU A 63 11.53 9.58 -29.95
C GLU A 63 12.92 9.18 -29.42
N CYS A 64 12.98 8.20 -28.51
CA CYS A 64 14.25 7.68 -27.99
C CYS A 64 15.07 6.88 -29.00
N ASP A 65 14.45 6.42 -30.10
CA ASP A 65 15.16 5.69 -31.16
C ASP A 65 15.81 6.66 -32.15
N VAL A 66 15.49 7.96 -32.07
CA VAL A 66 16.18 9.02 -32.82
C VAL A 66 17.55 9.26 -32.20
N TYR A 67 18.59 9.19 -33.06
CA TYR A 67 19.97 9.32 -32.64
C TYR A 67 20.22 10.58 -31.80
N GLY A 68 20.78 10.40 -30.61
CA GLY A 68 21.20 11.52 -29.77
C GLY A 68 20.07 12.37 -29.19
N MET A 69 18.84 11.85 -29.11
CA MET A 69 17.65 12.56 -28.61
C MET A 69 17.87 13.33 -27.30
N CYS A 70 18.64 12.77 -26.35
CA CYS A 70 18.91 13.39 -25.05
C CYS A 70 20.26 14.10 -24.93
N GLY A 71 20.98 14.30 -26.04
CA GLY A 71 22.29 14.91 -26.07
C GLY A 71 23.38 14.08 -25.36
N ALA A 72 24.58 14.67 -25.27
CA ALA A 72 25.72 14.03 -24.61
C ALA A 72 25.48 13.83 -23.11
N PHE A 73 25.85 12.66 -22.58
CA PHE A 73 25.68 12.25 -21.18
C PHE A 73 24.23 12.30 -20.66
N GLY A 74 23.25 12.37 -21.57
CA GLY A 74 21.84 12.15 -21.32
C GLY A 74 21.45 10.70 -21.66
N ARG A 75 20.42 10.19 -21.01
CA ARG A 75 19.77 8.92 -21.35
C ARG A 75 18.29 9.16 -21.66
N CYS A 76 17.78 8.43 -22.65
CA CYS A 76 16.38 8.44 -23.02
C CYS A 76 15.62 7.27 -22.39
N ASN A 77 14.40 7.50 -21.93
CA ASN A 77 13.47 6.49 -21.48
C ASN A 77 12.05 6.87 -21.92
N SER A 78 11.53 6.16 -22.91
CA SER A 78 10.22 6.42 -23.51
C SER A 78 9.05 6.20 -22.54
N GLN A 79 9.28 5.53 -21.40
CA GLN A 79 8.28 5.32 -20.36
C GLN A 79 8.27 6.40 -19.26
N SER A 80 9.18 7.39 -19.34
CA SER A 80 9.29 8.46 -18.34
C SER A 80 8.84 9.81 -18.88
N SER A 81 8.44 10.70 -17.96
CA SER A 81 8.12 12.09 -18.26
C SER A 81 8.89 12.99 -17.28
N PRO A 82 9.88 13.79 -17.73
CA PRO A 82 10.37 13.90 -19.11
C PRO A 82 11.12 12.63 -19.60
N ILE A 83 11.15 12.40 -20.92
CA ILE A 83 11.82 11.23 -21.52
C ILE A 83 13.34 11.24 -21.34
N CYS A 84 13.95 12.42 -21.19
CA CYS A 84 15.38 12.60 -21.02
C CYS A 84 15.77 12.89 -19.57
N SER A 85 16.80 12.20 -19.10
CA SER A 85 17.44 12.46 -17.80
C SER A 85 18.97 12.41 -17.94
N CYS A 86 19.70 13.19 -17.15
CA CYS A 86 21.15 13.06 -17.09
C CYS A 86 21.57 11.72 -16.49
N LEU A 87 22.72 11.21 -16.90
CA LEU A 87 23.34 10.05 -16.26
C LEU A 87 23.63 10.35 -14.78
N PRO A 88 23.62 9.34 -13.89
CA PRO A 88 23.99 9.54 -12.50
C PRO A 88 25.40 10.15 -12.35
N GLY A 89 25.52 11.19 -11.51
CA GLY A 89 26.76 11.98 -11.37
C GLY A 89 26.92 13.11 -12.38
N PHE A 90 25.91 13.34 -13.24
CA PHE A 90 25.86 14.42 -14.22
C PHE A 90 24.65 15.33 -13.95
N GLU A 91 24.70 16.53 -14.50
CA GLU A 91 23.64 17.54 -14.42
C GLU A 91 23.49 18.30 -15.74
N PRO A 92 22.33 18.92 -16.00
CA PRO A 92 22.09 19.60 -17.27
C PRO A 92 23.11 20.70 -17.52
N LYS A 93 23.70 20.72 -18.71
CA LYS A 93 24.64 21.79 -19.10
C LYS A 93 23.97 23.16 -19.13
N ASN A 94 22.70 23.19 -19.55
CA ASN A 94 21.84 24.37 -19.52
C ASN A 94 20.49 24.00 -18.90
N THR A 95 20.29 24.35 -17.63
CA THR A 95 19.06 24.04 -16.88
C THR A 95 17.82 24.72 -17.48
N LYS A 96 17.95 25.90 -18.09
CA LYS A 96 16.81 26.62 -18.68
C LYS A 96 16.29 25.93 -19.93
N GLU A 97 17.19 25.46 -20.79
CA GLU A 97 16.84 24.65 -21.97
C GLU A 97 16.24 23.30 -21.54
N TRP A 98 16.89 22.63 -20.59
CA TRP A 98 16.46 21.33 -20.10
C TRP A 98 15.03 21.34 -19.54
N ASN A 99 14.69 22.36 -18.74
CA ASN A 99 13.37 22.53 -18.15
C ASN A 99 12.29 22.88 -19.19
N ARG A 100 12.68 23.32 -20.39
CA ARG A 100 11.77 23.60 -21.52
C ARG A 100 11.64 22.41 -22.48
N GLY A 101 12.26 21.27 -22.17
CA GLY A 101 12.25 20.10 -23.05
C GLY A 101 13.28 20.17 -24.19
N ASN A 102 14.24 21.10 -24.13
CA ASN A 102 15.37 21.11 -25.06
C ASN A 102 16.59 20.45 -24.40
N TRP A 103 16.91 19.23 -24.81
CA TRP A 103 17.99 18.42 -24.26
C TRP A 103 19.27 18.41 -25.12
N THR A 104 19.31 19.18 -26.21
CA THR A 104 20.41 19.18 -27.20
C THR A 104 21.77 19.50 -26.58
N SER A 105 21.81 20.43 -25.61
CA SER A 105 23.02 20.79 -24.86
C SER A 105 23.58 19.66 -23.99
N GLY A 106 22.79 18.61 -23.74
CA GLY A 106 23.18 17.47 -22.93
C GLY A 106 23.47 17.80 -21.47
N CYS A 107 24.32 16.97 -20.87
CA CYS A 107 24.70 17.04 -19.47
C CYS A 107 26.21 17.20 -19.31
N VAL A 108 26.62 17.73 -18.18
CA VAL A 108 28.03 17.84 -17.76
C VAL A 108 28.23 17.09 -16.45
N ARG A 109 29.44 16.62 -16.23
CA ARG A 109 29.80 15.90 -15.00
C ARG A 109 29.74 16.87 -13.82
N ARG A 110 29.07 16.47 -12.74
CA ARG A 110 28.92 17.29 -11.52
C ARG A 110 30.23 17.41 -10.73
N THR A 111 30.95 16.31 -10.62
CA THR A 111 32.18 16.21 -9.81
C THR A 111 33.31 15.64 -10.64
N THR A 112 34.42 16.38 -10.72
CA THR A 112 35.63 15.97 -11.44
C THR A 112 36.19 14.65 -10.89
N LEU A 113 36.70 13.80 -11.78
CA LEU A 113 37.37 12.55 -11.41
C LEU A 113 38.65 12.85 -10.62
N SER A 114 38.86 12.13 -9.52
CA SER A 114 39.96 12.41 -8.59
C SER A 114 41.21 11.59 -8.88
N GLN A 115 41.06 10.38 -9.44
CA GLN A 115 42.12 9.39 -9.50
C GLN A 115 43.30 9.76 -10.44
N CYS A 116 43.07 10.64 -11.41
CA CYS A 116 44.02 10.96 -12.48
C CYS A 116 44.43 12.44 -12.53
N ALA A 117 44.01 13.24 -11.54
CA ALA A 117 44.53 14.60 -11.37
C ALA A 117 45.98 14.50 -10.85
N VAL A 118 46.90 15.16 -11.54
CA VAL A 118 48.37 15.09 -11.36
C VAL A 118 48.78 15.11 -9.88
N VAL A 119 49.42 14.03 -9.41
CA VAL A 119 50.04 13.96 -8.09
C VAL A 119 51.37 14.70 -8.14
N ASN A 120 51.33 16.02 -7.99
CA ASN A 120 52.49 16.75 -7.50
C ASN A 120 52.45 16.69 -5.97
N SER A 121 53.12 15.68 -5.42
CA SER A 121 53.64 15.67 -4.05
C SER A 121 52.67 16.05 -2.94
N SER A 122 51.73 15.17 -2.60
CA SER A 122 51.21 15.10 -1.23
C SER A 122 50.77 13.68 -0.89
N ILE A 123 51.10 13.26 0.32
CA ILE A 123 50.74 11.98 0.93
C ILE A 123 49.24 12.05 1.32
N GLU A 124 48.36 12.23 0.33
CA GLU A 124 46.93 12.00 0.51
C GLU A 124 46.57 10.73 -0.23
N VAL A 125 45.92 9.80 0.47
CA VAL A 125 45.35 8.60 -0.12
C VAL A 125 44.21 9.07 -1.04
N VAL A 126 44.53 9.34 -2.32
CA VAL A 126 43.52 9.70 -3.32
C VAL A 126 42.58 8.51 -3.46
N LYS A 127 41.36 8.68 -2.94
CA LYS A 127 40.33 7.65 -3.07
C LYS A 127 40.05 7.45 -4.57
N LYS A 128 40.15 6.21 -5.03
CA LYS A 128 39.98 5.84 -6.44
C LYS A 128 38.55 6.14 -6.88
N ASP A 129 38.40 6.57 -8.13
CA ASP A 129 37.09 6.65 -8.77
C ASP A 129 36.42 5.26 -8.76
N GLY A 130 35.11 5.23 -8.94
CA GLY A 130 34.41 3.98 -9.15
C GLY A 130 33.32 4.12 -10.19
N PHE A 131 32.35 3.21 -10.18
CA PHE A 131 31.34 3.13 -11.23
C PHE A 131 29.93 3.04 -10.65
N LEU A 132 29.00 3.71 -11.34
CA LEU A 132 27.58 3.54 -11.14
C LEU A 132 27.02 2.64 -12.25
N LYS A 133 26.35 1.56 -11.83
CA LYS A 133 25.75 0.56 -12.72
C LYS A 133 24.36 1.02 -13.19
N LEU A 134 24.17 1.04 -14.50
CA LEU A 134 22.91 1.32 -15.18
C LEU A 134 22.45 0.06 -15.90
N LYS A 135 21.29 -0.48 -15.50
CA LYS A 135 20.79 -1.75 -16.04
C LYS A 135 20.00 -1.58 -17.33
N THR A 136 20.03 -2.60 -18.19
CA THR A 136 19.20 -2.73 -19.42
C THR A 136 19.27 -1.51 -20.32
N MET A 137 20.50 -1.14 -20.73
CA MET A 137 20.76 0.03 -21.54
C MET A 137 21.06 -0.36 -22.99
N LYS A 138 20.63 0.49 -23.93
CA LYS A 138 21.34 0.69 -25.20
C LYS A 138 22.65 1.38 -24.85
N VAL A 139 23.76 0.72 -25.14
CA VAL A 139 25.09 1.28 -24.87
C VAL A 139 25.40 2.41 -25.85
N PRO A 140 26.24 3.39 -25.47
CA PRO A 140 26.56 4.53 -26.32
C PRO A 140 27.30 4.10 -27.59
N ASP A 141 27.21 4.96 -28.60
CA ASP A 141 27.96 4.81 -29.85
C ASP A 141 29.49 4.89 -29.64
N PHE A 142 30.26 4.42 -30.63
CA PHE A 142 31.72 4.47 -30.68
C PHE A 142 32.41 3.78 -29.49
N ALA A 143 31.95 2.57 -29.16
CA ALA A 143 32.62 1.71 -28.20
C ALA A 143 34.03 1.34 -28.71
N ASN A 144 35.04 1.51 -27.86
CA ASN A 144 36.34 0.88 -28.08
C ASN A 144 36.22 -0.58 -27.65
N SER A 145 36.33 -1.50 -28.60
CA SER A 145 36.53 -2.91 -28.29
C SER A 145 37.89 -3.06 -27.62
N LEU A 146 37.88 -3.59 -26.39
CA LEU A 146 39.12 -4.05 -25.78
C LEU A 146 39.33 -5.49 -26.26
N PRO A 147 40.54 -5.88 -26.69
CA PRO A 147 40.78 -7.23 -27.12
C PRO A 147 40.34 -8.17 -26.01
N ALA A 148 39.33 -8.99 -26.31
CA ALA A 148 38.99 -10.12 -25.47
C ALA A 148 40.28 -10.93 -25.38
N HIS A 149 40.78 -11.14 -24.16
CA HIS A 149 41.93 -11.98 -23.98
C HIS A 149 41.52 -13.38 -24.50
N GLU A 150 41.99 -13.77 -25.69
CA GLU A 150 41.77 -15.13 -26.26
C GLU A 150 42.37 -16.24 -25.39
N SER A 151 43.01 -15.90 -24.27
CA SER A 151 43.64 -16.86 -23.37
C SER A 151 42.74 -17.16 -22.17
N PHE A 152 42.28 -18.41 -22.12
CA PHE A 152 41.57 -19.13 -21.06
C PHE A 152 40.06 -19.27 -21.23
N GLY A 153 39.68 -20.13 -22.18
CA GLY A 153 38.39 -20.83 -22.18
C GLY A 153 38.13 -21.48 -20.81
N GLY A 154 37.22 -20.88 -20.04
CA GLY A 154 36.79 -21.40 -18.74
C GLY A 154 36.50 -20.37 -17.65
N LEU A 155 36.77 -19.07 -17.84
CA LEU A 155 36.46 -18.06 -16.83
C LEU A 155 34.99 -17.58 -16.90
N SER A 156 34.33 -17.56 -15.74
CA SER A 156 32.95 -17.08 -15.55
C SER A 156 32.78 -15.62 -15.99
N SER A 157 31.59 -15.25 -16.49
CA SER A 157 31.25 -13.88 -16.92
C SER A 157 31.58 -12.79 -15.90
N THR A 158 31.53 -13.09 -14.59
CA THR A 158 31.91 -12.17 -13.52
C THR A 158 33.38 -11.75 -13.61
N ASN A 159 34.28 -12.66 -13.95
CA ASN A 159 35.71 -12.36 -14.06
C ASN A 159 36.02 -11.46 -15.26
N ASN A 160 35.23 -11.57 -16.33
CA ASN A 160 35.41 -10.77 -17.54
C ASN A 160 34.86 -9.35 -17.37
N GLU A 161 33.76 -9.19 -16.65
CA GLU A 161 33.24 -7.86 -16.27
C GLU A 161 34.22 -7.13 -15.34
N ASP A 162 34.78 -7.83 -14.35
CA ASP A 162 35.80 -7.30 -13.45
C ASP A 162 37.09 -6.92 -14.21
N TYR A 163 37.45 -7.68 -15.23
CA TYR A 163 38.54 -7.32 -16.14
C TYR A 163 38.26 -5.99 -16.86
N CYS A 164 37.08 -5.82 -17.48
CA CYS A 164 36.68 -4.55 -18.11
C CYS A 164 36.76 -3.38 -17.14
N ARG A 165 36.30 -3.61 -15.91
CA ARG A 165 36.33 -2.63 -14.83
C ARG A 165 37.77 -2.21 -14.50
N GLN A 166 38.69 -3.17 -14.36
CA GLN A 166 40.09 -2.90 -14.06
C GLN A 166 40.77 -2.12 -15.20
N GLN A 167 40.58 -2.56 -16.45
CA GLN A 167 41.12 -1.87 -17.63
C GLN A 167 40.64 -0.42 -17.71
N CYS A 168 39.36 -0.17 -17.45
CA CYS A 168 38.83 1.19 -17.43
C CYS A 168 39.36 2.03 -16.26
N LEU A 169 39.61 1.45 -15.09
CA LEU A 169 40.21 2.19 -13.95
C LEU A 169 41.64 2.62 -14.22
N GLU A 170 42.43 1.76 -14.84
CA GLU A 170 43.83 2.01 -15.20
C GLU A 170 43.96 3.05 -16.31
N ASN A 171 42.98 3.11 -17.21
CA ASN A 171 42.91 4.14 -18.23
C ASN A 171 42.23 5.42 -17.70
N CYS A 172 43.00 6.46 -17.42
CA CYS A 172 42.51 7.76 -16.95
C CYS A 172 41.52 8.47 -17.88
N SER A 173 41.54 8.16 -19.17
CA SER A 173 40.59 8.72 -20.13
C SER A 173 39.29 7.91 -20.21
N CYS A 174 39.26 6.70 -19.64
CA CYS A 174 38.05 5.88 -19.67
C CYS A 174 36.98 6.46 -18.74
N ILE A 175 35.78 6.63 -19.29
CA ILE A 175 34.64 7.24 -18.60
C ILE A 175 33.45 6.29 -18.44
N ALA A 176 33.41 5.18 -19.19
CA ALA A 176 32.43 4.12 -19.02
C ALA A 176 32.94 2.79 -19.57
N TYR A 177 32.37 1.68 -19.10
CA TYR A 177 32.54 0.36 -19.71
C TYR A 177 31.23 -0.43 -19.68
N ALA A 178 31.16 -1.48 -20.48
CA ALA A 178 30.09 -2.47 -20.50
C ALA A 178 30.69 -3.83 -20.87
N TYR A 179 30.03 -4.90 -20.45
CA TYR A 179 30.37 -6.25 -20.85
C TYR A 179 29.13 -6.95 -21.36
N ASP A 180 29.24 -7.50 -22.56
CA ASP A 180 28.23 -8.36 -23.15
C ASP A 180 28.87 -9.71 -23.49
N SER A 181 28.17 -10.82 -23.27
CA SER A 181 28.76 -12.14 -23.52
C SER A 181 28.98 -12.44 -25.00
N GLY A 182 28.23 -11.80 -25.92
CA GLY A 182 28.41 -11.97 -27.36
C GLY A 182 29.44 -11.01 -27.95
N THR A 183 29.49 -9.78 -27.44
CA THR A 183 30.34 -8.68 -27.97
C THR A 183 31.66 -8.55 -27.21
N GLY A 184 31.72 -9.04 -25.97
CA GLY A 184 32.87 -8.91 -25.08
C GLY A 184 32.95 -7.55 -24.38
N CYS A 185 34.17 -7.11 -24.15
CA CYS A 185 34.48 -5.92 -23.36
C CYS A 185 34.42 -4.63 -24.19
N MET A 186 33.59 -3.68 -23.76
CA MET A 186 33.42 -2.38 -24.40
C MET A 186 33.81 -1.26 -23.44
N SER A 187 34.53 -0.26 -23.92
CA SER A 187 34.92 0.91 -23.14
C SER A 187 34.78 2.21 -23.92
N TRP A 188 34.56 3.32 -23.22
CA TRP A 188 34.41 4.65 -23.82
C TRP A 188 35.38 5.64 -23.18
N THR A 189 36.02 6.44 -24.03
CA THR A 189 36.93 7.53 -23.65
C THR A 189 36.45 8.91 -24.09
N ARG A 190 35.37 8.95 -24.87
CA ARG A 190 34.76 10.16 -25.43
C ARG A 190 33.34 10.34 -24.88
N SER A 191 32.76 11.50 -25.13
CA SER A 191 31.38 11.81 -24.75
C SER A 191 30.42 10.68 -25.10
N LEU A 192 29.61 10.28 -24.12
CA LEU A 192 28.63 9.22 -24.30
C LEU A 192 27.37 9.82 -24.92
N ILE A 193 26.93 9.30 -26.06
CA ILE A 193 25.75 9.77 -26.77
C ILE A 193 24.90 8.57 -27.20
N ASP A 194 23.62 8.82 -27.46
CA ASP A 194 22.67 7.82 -27.97
C ASP A 194 22.36 6.67 -26.98
N ILE A 195 22.30 7.02 -25.69
CA ILE A 195 21.96 6.08 -24.61
C ILE A 195 20.46 6.03 -24.41
N GLN A 196 19.91 4.82 -24.33
CA GLN A 196 18.50 4.57 -24.06
C GLN A 196 18.35 3.52 -22.96
N LYS A 197 17.34 3.67 -22.12
CA LYS A 197 16.91 2.69 -21.12
C LYS A 197 15.79 1.84 -21.72
N PHE A 198 16.02 0.54 -21.79
CA PHE A 198 14.99 -0.41 -22.20
C PHE A 198 14.22 -0.96 -21.01
N SER A 199 12.97 -1.37 -21.25
CA SER A 199 12.14 -2.10 -20.29
C SER A 199 12.65 -3.51 -20.03
N SER A 200 13.24 -4.14 -21.05
CA SER A 200 13.78 -5.49 -21.04
C SER A 200 14.91 -5.62 -22.07
N GLY A 201 15.82 -6.57 -21.87
CA GLY A 201 17.00 -6.74 -22.74
C GLY A 201 18.07 -5.67 -22.49
N GLY A 202 18.89 -5.39 -23.51
CA GLY A 202 20.02 -4.45 -23.40
C GLY A 202 21.17 -4.97 -22.52
N VAL A 203 22.15 -4.11 -22.29
CA VAL A 203 23.39 -4.43 -21.56
C VAL A 203 23.55 -3.51 -20.36
N ASP A 204 24.23 -3.99 -19.32
CA ASP A 204 24.56 -3.17 -18.16
C ASP A 204 25.73 -2.22 -18.50
N LEU A 205 25.50 -0.92 -18.32
CA LEU A 205 26.48 0.15 -18.57
C LEU A 205 27.01 0.70 -17.25
N TYR A 206 28.32 0.82 -17.13
CA TYR A 206 29.01 1.27 -15.93
C TYR A 206 29.64 2.64 -16.17
N ILE A 207 29.13 3.67 -15.50
CA ILE A 207 29.59 5.05 -15.67
C ILE A 207 30.62 5.38 -14.58
N ARG A 208 31.83 5.79 -14.97
CA ARG A 208 32.87 6.20 -14.03
C ARG A 208 32.44 7.46 -13.31
N VAL A 209 32.56 7.51 -11.99
CA VAL A 209 32.26 8.68 -11.16
C VAL A 209 33.30 8.87 -10.08
N ALA A 210 33.45 10.12 -9.64
CA ALA A 210 34.29 10.47 -8.51
C ALA A 210 33.83 9.71 -7.26
N TYR A 211 34.77 9.37 -6.39
CA TYR A 211 34.48 8.61 -5.17
C TYR A 211 33.39 9.26 -4.29
N SER A 212 33.38 10.59 -4.20
CA SER A 212 32.40 11.34 -3.41
C SER A 212 30.95 11.19 -3.91
N GLU A 213 30.74 10.92 -5.20
CA GLU A 213 29.39 10.60 -5.71
C GLU A 213 28.93 9.21 -5.25
N LEU A 214 29.86 8.27 -5.03
CA LEU A 214 29.54 6.94 -4.49
C LEU A 214 29.18 7.00 -3.00
N GLU A 215 29.87 7.84 -2.23
CA GLU A 215 29.55 8.07 -0.81
C GLU A 215 28.12 8.61 -0.64
N LYS A 216 27.73 9.61 -1.45
CA LYS A 216 26.36 10.15 -1.43
C LYS A 216 25.30 9.07 -1.64
N VAL A 217 25.53 8.16 -2.60
CA VAL A 217 24.61 7.02 -2.85
C VAL A 217 24.58 6.06 -1.66
N GLY A 218 25.73 5.81 -1.04
CA GLY A 218 25.83 4.99 0.16
C GLY A 218 25.05 5.57 1.35
N ASP A 219 25.17 6.87 1.58
CA ASP A 219 24.52 7.53 2.72
C ASP A 219 23.00 7.60 2.56
N VAL A 220 22.50 7.87 1.35
CA VAL A 220 21.05 7.79 1.07
C VAL A 220 20.50 6.40 1.37
N LYS A 221 21.21 5.33 0.98
CA LYS A 221 20.79 3.96 1.29
C LYS A 221 20.73 3.71 2.79
N LYS A 222 21.74 4.15 3.56
CA LYS A 222 21.75 4.02 5.02
C LYS A 222 20.54 4.75 5.66
N VAL A 223 20.27 5.98 5.23
CA VAL A 223 19.14 6.76 5.75
C VAL A 223 17.81 6.06 5.48
N VAL A 224 17.60 5.57 4.25
CA VAL A 224 16.38 4.83 3.89
C VAL A 224 16.25 3.56 4.74
N THR A 225 17.31 2.76 4.88
CA THR A 225 17.28 1.54 5.70
C THR A 225 16.94 1.85 7.17
N ILE A 226 17.54 2.89 7.76
CA ILE A 226 17.24 3.31 9.14
C ILE A 226 15.78 3.76 9.27
N SER A 227 15.26 4.55 8.31
CA SER A 227 13.87 5.03 8.34
C SER A 227 12.84 3.89 8.29
N VAL A 228 13.10 2.85 7.48
CA VAL A 228 12.23 1.67 7.36
C VAL A 228 12.23 0.87 8.67
N ILE A 229 13.39 0.70 9.29
CA ILE A 229 13.52 -0.01 10.57
C ILE A 229 12.74 0.72 11.68
N ILE A 230 12.90 2.04 11.78
CA ILE A 230 12.18 2.86 12.77
C ILE A 230 10.67 2.78 12.55
N GLY A 231 10.22 2.89 11.29
CA GLY A 231 8.81 2.75 10.93
C GLY A 231 8.21 1.40 11.33
N ALA A 232 8.93 0.30 11.08
CA ALA A 232 8.50 -1.04 11.46
C ALA A 232 8.40 -1.21 12.99
N ILE A 233 9.37 -0.69 13.74
CA ILE A 233 9.35 -0.73 15.22
C ILE A 233 8.16 0.07 15.75
N PHE A 234 7.90 1.26 15.22
CA PHE A 234 6.79 2.10 15.65
C PHE A 234 5.43 1.41 15.42
N ILE A 235 5.22 0.80 14.24
CA ILE A 235 4.01 0.04 13.92
C ILE A 235 3.84 -1.15 14.88
N SER A 236 4.91 -1.87 15.18
CA SER A 236 4.90 -2.99 16.13
C SER A 236 4.48 -2.52 17.54
N ILE A 237 5.04 -1.40 18.03
CA ILE A 237 4.67 -0.84 19.32
C ILE A 237 3.20 -0.38 19.34
N CYS A 238 2.74 0.30 18.30
CA CYS A 238 1.35 0.75 18.20
C CYS A 238 0.36 -0.42 18.21
N THR A 239 0.62 -1.48 17.44
CA THR A 239 -0.22 -2.68 17.41
C THR A 239 -0.21 -3.42 18.75
N PHE A 240 0.93 -3.49 19.44
CA PHE A 240 1.03 -4.03 20.78
C PHE A 240 0.24 -3.21 21.83
N LEU A 241 0.32 -1.88 21.78
CA LEU A 241 -0.42 -1.02 22.69
C LEU A 241 -1.93 -1.07 22.43
N LEU A 242 -2.36 -1.10 21.17
CA LEU A 242 -3.77 -1.25 20.79
C LEU A 242 -4.32 -2.60 21.24
N SER A 243 -3.60 -3.70 21.00
CA SER A 243 -4.03 -5.03 21.46
C SER A 243 -4.13 -5.11 22.99
N ARG A 244 -3.20 -4.49 23.73
CA ARG A 244 -3.30 -4.36 25.19
C ARG A 244 -4.52 -3.54 25.65
N ARG A 245 -4.85 -2.45 24.96
CA ARG A 245 -6.05 -1.65 25.27
C ARG A 245 -7.33 -2.44 25.02
N MET A 246 -7.42 -3.14 23.89
CA MET A 246 -8.56 -4.02 23.56
C MET A 246 -8.71 -5.16 24.57
N ALA A 247 -7.61 -5.78 25.01
CA ALA A 247 -7.64 -6.81 26.04
C ALA A 247 -8.16 -6.26 27.39
N LYS A 248 -7.72 -5.07 27.80
CA LYS A 248 -8.22 -4.41 29.02
C LYS A 248 -9.71 -4.09 28.93
N GLN A 249 -10.19 -3.58 27.79
CA GLN A 249 -11.61 -3.30 27.58
C GLN A 249 -12.47 -4.56 27.69
N LYS A 250 -12.04 -5.68 27.07
CA LYS A 250 -12.76 -6.96 27.17
C LYS A 250 -12.81 -7.51 28.59
N VAL A 251 -11.74 -7.37 29.38
CA VAL A 251 -11.73 -7.78 30.80
C VAL A 251 -12.71 -6.92 31.62
N GLN A 252 -12.77 -5.62 31.35
CA GLN A 252 -13.72 -4.72 32.00
C GLN A 252 -15.18 -5.12 31.68
N GLU A 253 -15.48 -5.33 30.39
CA GLU A 253 -16.80 -5.75 29.91
C GLU A 253 -17.25 -7.09 30.50
N LEU A 254 -16.34 -8.08 30.58
CA LEU A 254 -16.61 -9.38 31.20
C LEU A 254 -16.82 -9.26 32.72
N SER A 255 -16.06 -8.38 33.39
CA SER A 255 -16.24 -8.12 34.82
C SER A 255 -17.61 -7.51 35.11
N ASP A 256 -18.09 -6.59 34.27
CA ASP A 256 -19.39 -5.97 34.46
C ASP A 256 -20.51 -6.97 34.12
N LEU A 257 -20.34 -7.81 33.09
CA LEU A 257 -21.24 -8.93 32.78
C LEU A 257 -21.33 -9.95 33.93
N PHE A 258 -20.23 -10.22 34.63
CA PHE A 258 -20.25 -11.13 35.78
C PHE A 258 -21.00 -10.53 36.97
N LYS A 259 -20.86 -9.22 37.23
CA LYS A 259 -21.62 -8.51 38.26
C LYS A 259 -23.12 -8.52 37.93
N THR A 260 -23.49 -8.30 36.67
CA THR A 260 -24.88 -8.32 36.24
C THR A 260 -25.50 -9.71 36.38
N PHE A 261 -24.77 -10.77 35.99
CA PHE A 261 -25.23 -12.15 36.12
C PHE A 261 -25.34 -12.60 37.59
N ALA A 262 -24.40 -12.19 38.44
CA ALA A 262 -24.47 -12.44 39.89
C ALA A 262 -25.70 -11.78 40.51
N ALA A 263 -25.95 -10.50 40.17
CA ALA A 263 -27.15 -9.79 40.63
C ALA A 263 -28.45 -10.49 40.19
N GLU A 264 -28.52 -10.98 38.95
CA GLU A 264 -29.67 -11.73 38.44
C GLU A 264 -29.86 -13.09 39.15
N MET A 265 -28.77 -13.81 39.44
CA MET A 265 -28.81 -15.08 40.18
C MET A 265 -29.32 -14.89 41.61
N PHE A 266 -28.78 -13.91 42.34
CA PHE A 266 -29.26 -13.56 43.67
C PHE A 266 -30.75 -13.17 43.62
N TYR A 267 -31.12 -12.37 42.63
CA TYR A 267 -32.49 -11.93 42.41
C TYR A 267 -33.48 -13.10 42.19
N LYS A 268 -33.18 -14.03 41.26
CA LYS A 268 -34.02 -15.20 41.00
C LYS A 268 -34.18 -16.08 42.24
N ARG A 269 -33.11 -16.25 43.03
CA ARG A 269 -33.15 -17.03 44.26
C ARG A 269 -34.04 -16.39 45.33
N THR A 270 -33.94 -15.07 45.50
CA THR A 270 -34.78 -14.34 46.46
C THR A 270 -36.28 -14.38 46.10
N CYS A 271 -36.61 -14.36 44.80
CA CYS A 271 -38.00 -14.53 44.33
C CYS A 271 -38.51 -15.96 44.55
N ALA A 272 -37.69 -16.98 44.31
CA ALA A 272 -38.08 -18.38 44.48
C ALA A 272 -38.31 -18.76 45.95
N GLU A 273 -37.49 -18.22 46.87
CA GLU A 273 -37.56 -18.54 48.30
C GLU A 273 -38.53 -17.62 49.09
N LYS A 274 -39.23 -16.68 48.43
CA LYS A 274 -40.14 -15.68 49.04
C LYS A 274 -39.54 -14.96 50.26
N ILE A 275 -38.23 -14.69 50.22
CA ILE A 275 -37.55 -13.99 51.31
C ILE A 275 -37.90 -12.51 51.21
N GLY A 276 -38.53 -11.95 52.25
CA GLY A 276 -38.74 -10.51 52.36
C GLY A 276 -37.41 -9.80 52.55
N LEU A 277 -36.91 -9.12 51.53
CA LEU A 277 -35.80 -8.18 51.70
C LEU A 277 -36.34 -6.84 52.21
N PRO A 278 -35.58 -6.12 53.06
CA PRO A 278 -35.96 -4.78 53.51
C PRO A 278 -36.23 -3.84 52.32
N ASN A 279 -37.29 -3.02 52.39
CA ASN A 279 -37.69 -2.08 51.31
C ASN A 279 -36.54 -1.20 50.81
N ALA A 280 -35.63 -0.80 51.71
CA ALA A 280 -34.43 -0.03 51.37
C ALA A 280 -33.49 -0.74 50.38
N THR A 281 -33.44 -2.07 50.40
CA THR A 281 -32.58 -2.88 49.53
C THR A 281 -33.11 -2.90 48.09
N TYR A 282 -34.43 -3.00 47.91
CA TYR A 282 -35.07 -2.93 46.58
C TYR A 282 -34.91 -1.54 45.96
N GLY A 283 -35.12 -0.48 46.73
CA GLY A 283 -34.93 0.89 46.27
C GLY A 283 -33.50 1.19 45.81
N CYS A 284 -32.50 0.60 46.49
CA CYS A 284 -31.10 0.71 46.12
C CYS A 284 -30.76 -0.07 44.82
N MET A 285 -31.29 -1.29 44.66
CA MET A 285 -31.09 -2.07 43.43
C MET A 285 -31.72 -1.40 42.21
N LEU A 286 -32.96 -0.89 42.33
CA LEU A 286 -33.63 -0.20 41.23
C LEU A 286 -32.95 1.13 40.86
N ARG A 287 -32.44 1.89 41.84
CA ARG A 287 -31.62 3.08 41.58
C ARG A 287 -30.30 2.76 40.88
N ALA A 288 -29.67 1.63 41.20
CA ALA A 288 -28.46 1.18 40.52
C ALA A 288 -28.74 0.78 39.07
N LEU A 289 -29.78 -0.05 38.84
CA LEU A 289 -30.19 -0.47 37.49
C LEU A 289 -30.65 0.70 36.61
N SER A 290 -31.30 1.71 37.21
CA SER A 290 -31.69 2.93 36.50
C SER A 290 -30.51 3.82 36.10
N LYS A 291 -29.37 3.78 36.80
CA LYS A 291 -28.17 4.56 36.46
C LYS A 291 -27.34 3.93 35.35
N GLU A 292 -27.43 2.61 35.17
CA GLU A 292 -26.64 1.84 34.19
C GLU A 292 -27.38 1.58 32.85
N GLU A 293 -28.50 2.26 32.57
CA GLU A 293 -29.36 2.01 31.38
C GLU A 293 -29.86 0.55 31.23
N ARG A 294 -29.88 -0.23 32.33
CA ARG A 294 -30.33 -1.63 32.39
C ARG A 294 -31.85 -1.74 32.61
N VAL A 295 -32.58 -1.13 31.67
CA VAL A 295 -34.01 -0.81 31.78
C VAL A 295 -34.91 -2.05 31.83
N LYS A 296 -34.61 -3.09 31.04
CA LYS A 296 -35.41 -4.33 31.02
C LYS A 296 -35.28 -5.08 32.35
N GLU A 297 -34.09 -5.08 32.94
CA GLU A 297 -33.87 -5.69 34.25
C GLU A 297 -34.52 -4.88 35.38
N ALA A 298 -34.51 -3.54 35.29
CA ALA A 298 -35.20 -2.68 36.25
C ALA A 298 -36.73 -2.87 36.25
N ILE A 299 -37.34 -3.01 35.07
CA ILE A 299 -38.77 -3.27 34.92
C ILE A 299 -39.14 -4.66 35.46
N SER A 300 -38.35 -5.70 35.14
CA SER A 300 -38.55 -7.05 35.68
C SER A 300 -38.42 -7.07 37.22
N ALA A 301 -37.41 -6.37 37.74
CA ALA A 301 -37.21 -6.16 39.18
C ALA A 301 -38.45 -5.54 39.85
N PHE A 302 -39.01 -4.50 39.23
CA PHE A 302 -40.19 -3.80 39.72
C PHE A 302 -41.47 -4.65 39.69
N LEU A 303 -41.70 -5.38 38.59
CA LEU A 303 -42.90 -6.22 38.44
C LEU A 303 -42.99 -7.35 39.48
N ASN A 304 -41.86 -7.86 39.97
CA ASN A 304 -41.87 -8.86 41.04
C ASN A 304 -42.00 -8.27 42.45
N VAL A 305 -41.63 -6.99 42.67
CA VAL A 305 -41.97 -6.29 43.93
C VAL A 305 -43.49 -6.19 44.09
N LEU A 306 -44.22 -6.12 42.96
CA LEU A 306 -45.68 -6.15 42.93
C LEU A 306 -46.28 -7.54 43.20
N CYS A 307 -45.52 -8.62 43.00
CA CYS A 307 -45.94 -9.98 43.36
C CYS A 307 -45.86 -10.26 44.86
N MET A 308 -45.15 -9.43 45.63
CA MET A 308 -45.17 -9.50 47.09
C MET A 308 -46.25 -8.53 47.58
N GLU A 309 -47.48 -9.04 47.74
CA GLU A 309 -48.50 -8.34 48.52
C GLU A 309 -47.89 -8.03 49.90
N ASP A 310 -47.51 -6.77 50.16
CA ASP A 310 -48.28 -5.90 51.06
C ASP A 310 -47.56 -4.61 51.53
N GLN A 311 -46.63 -3.99 50.77
CA GLN A 311 -46.07 -2.67 51.16
C GLN A 311 -45.65 -1.87 49.91
N LEU A 312 -46.46 -0.93 49.41
CA LEU A 312 -46.16 -0.24 48.14
C LEU A 312 -46.60 1.23 48.10
N GLU A 313 -46.02 2.07 48.97
CA GLU A 313 -46.07 3.53 48.79
C GLU A 313 -44.87 4.05 47.99
N GLU A 314 -43.63 3.60 48.27
CA GLU A 314 -42.44 4.08 47.56
C GLU A 314 -42.28 3.54 46.13
N GLY A 315 -42.90 2.40 45.82
CA GLY A 315 -42.80 1.76 44.50
C GLY A 315 -43.57 2.51 43.40
N SER A 316 -44.70 3.14 43.74
CA SER A 316 -45.57 3.81 42.76
C SER A 316 -44.93 5.09 42.21
N GLU A 317 -44.23 5.85 43.05
CA GLU A 317 -43.51 7.06 42.65
C GLU A 317 -42.29 6.74 41.76
N LEU A 318 -41.55 5.68 42.09
CA LEU A 318 -40.40 5.24 41.31
C LEU A 318 -40.80 4.72 39.92
N PHE A 319 -41.92 3.99 39.82
CA PHE A 319 -42.47 3.55 38.54
C PHE A 319 -42.88 4.73 37.65
N ARG A 320 -43.46 5.77 38.26
CA ARG A 320 -43.83 7.01 37.59
C ARG A 320 -42.60 7.72 37.02
N ASP A 321 -41.49 7.74 37.74
CA ASP A 321 -40.21 8.31 37.25
C ASP A 321 -39.62 7.51 36.08
N VAL A 322 -39.71 6.18 36.13
CA VAL A 322 -39.27 5.29 35.03
C VAL A 322 -40.10 5.51 33.76
N ILE A 323 -41.43 5.65 33.87
CA ILE A 323 -42.31 5.94 32.73
C ILE A 323 -42.08 7.36 32.20
N ARG A 324 -41.94 8.37 33.09
CA ARG A 324 -41.68 9.78 32.69
C ARG A 324 -40.39 9.94 31.88
N LYS A 325 -39.38 9.13 32.16
CA LYS A 325 -38.10 9.06 31.42
C LYS A 325 -38.20 8.35 30.07
N GLY A 326 -39.39 7.94 29.64
CA GLY A 326 -39.67 7.48 28.26
C GLY A 326 -39.51 5.98 28.04
N CYS A 327 -39.55 5.15 29.09
CA CYS A 327 -39.43 3.71 28.97
C CYS A 327 -40.78 3.05 28.60
N SER A 328 -40.82 2.23 27.55
CA SER A 328 -42.03 1.50 27.16
C SER A 328 -42.10 0.13 27.85
N THR A 329 -43.03 -0.03 28.79
CA THR A 329 -43.44 -1.33 29.38
C THR A 329 -44.52 -1.98 28.52
N SER A 330 -44.66 -3.31 28.57
CA SER A 330 -45.71 -4.01 27.80
C SER A 330 -47.10 -3.68 28.36
N SER A 331 -48.10 -3.60 27.48
CA SER A 331 -49.45 -3.17 27.88
C SER A 331 -50.12 -4.11 28.89
N MET A 332 -49.75 -5.39 28.88
CA MET A 332 -50.30 -6.42 29.77
C MET A 332 -49.74 -6.35 31.19
N GLU A 333 -48.54 -5.79 31.37
CA GLU A 333 -47.96 -5.59 32.70
C GLU A 333 -48.47 -4.28 33.31
N LEU A 334 -48.70 -3.26 32.48
CA LEU A 334 -49.35 -2.02 32.89
C LEU A 334 -50.82 -2.26 33.32
N SER A 335 -51.56 -3.14 32.63
CA SER A 335 -52.97 -3.43 32.98
C SER A 335 -53.10 -4.10 34.34
N LYS A 336 -52.29 -5.13 34.61
CA LYS A 336 -52.28 -5.81 35.92
C LYS A 336 -51.96 -4.87 37.07
N PHE A 337 -51.00 -3.94 36.86
CA PHE A 337 -50.63 -2.99 37.90
C PHE A 337 -51.76 -1.99 38.20
N VAL A 338 -52.38 -1.43 37.16
CA VAL A 338 -53.54 -0.54 37.31
C VAL A 338 -54.70 -1.28 38.00
N ALA A 339 -55.02 -2.50 37.55
CA ALA A 339 -56.04 -3.34 38.18
C ALA A 339 -55.76 -3.64 39.65
N SER A 340 -54.48 -3.86 40.03
CA SER A 340 -54.06 -4.06 41.42
C SER A 340 -54.21 -2.82 42.29
N GLN A 341 -54.00 -1.60 41.75
CA GLN A 341 -54.25 -0.36 42.50
C GLN A 341 -55.75 -0.11 42.68
N CYS A 342 -56.54 -0.36 41.62
CA CYS A 342 -58.00 -0.28 41.64
C CYS A 342 -58.61 -1.25 42.66
N SER A 343 -58.18 -2.52 42.68
CA SER A 343 -58.70 -3.51 43.63
C SER A 343 -58.40 -3.17 45.09
N LYS A 344 -57.37 -2.35 45.35
CA LYS A 344 -56.99 -1.85 46.69
C LYS A 344 -57.65 -0.52 47.05
N GLY A 345 -58.55 0.00 46.22
CA GLY A 345 -59.28 1.26 46.47
C GLY A 345 -58.45 2.53 46.28
N ARG A 346 -57.25 2.42 45.70
CA ARG A 346 -56.31 3.54 45.43
C ARG A 346 -56.56 4.15 44.06
N TRP A 347 -57.76 4.71 43.90
CA TRP A 347 -58.28 5.18 42.62
C TRP A 347 -57.54 6.41 42.10
N LYS A 348 -57.13 7.32 42.98
CA LYS A 348 -56.45 8.56 42.60
C LYS A 348 -55.04 8.30 42.07
N GLU A 349 -54.32 7.37 42.68
CA GLU A 349 -52.99 6.95 42.22
C GLU A 349 -53.06 6.16 40.92
N ALA A 350 -54.12 5.36 40.73
CA ALA A 350 -54.39 4.64 39.49
C ALA A 350 -54.71 5.60 38.33
N GLU A 351 -55.53 6.62 38.58
CA GLU A 351 -55.91 7.66 37.61
C GLU A 351 -54.69 8.49 37.19
N GLU A 352 -53.91 9.01 38.15
CA GLU A 352 -52.69 9.75 37.85
C GLU A 352 -51.66 8.92 37.06
N LEU A 353 -51.64 7.61 37.26
CA LEU A 353 -50.75 6.72 36.51
C LEU A 353 -51.23 6.53 35.07
N VAL A 354 -52.53 6.34 34.86
CA VAL A 354 -53.14 6.25 33.53
C VAL A 354 -52.88 7.54 32.74
N ASP A 355 -52.95 8.69 33.39
CA ASP A 355 -52.61 9.99 32.79
C ASP A 355 -51.14 10.08 32.37
N VAL A 356 -50.21 9.62 33.20
CA VAL A 356 -48.77 9.60 32.85
C VAL A 356 -48.48 8.63 31.69
N ILE A 357 -49.19 7.50 31.63
CA ILE A 357 -49.11 6.54 30.52
C ILE A 357 -49.64 7.17 29.22
N PHE A 358 -50.73 7.95 29.32
CA PHE A 358 -51.37 8.64 28.22
C PHE A 358 -50.51 9.79 27.66
N ASP A 359 -50.02 10.67 28.53
CA ASP A 359 -49.22 11.85 28.15
C ASP A 359 -47.92 11.46 27.44
N LYS A 360 -47.32 10.32 27.83
CA LYS A 360 -46.10 9.78 27.21
C LYS A 360 -46.36 8.87 26.01
N ARG A 361 -47.62 8.67 25.59
CA ARG A 361 -48.05 7.78 24.48
C ARG A 361 -47.45 6.37 24.56
N VAL A 362 -47.30 5.83 25.77
CA VAL A 362 -46.64 4.53 26.01
C VAL A 362 -47.48 3.36 25.50
N ILE A 363 -48.81 3.53 25.46
CA ILE A 363 -49.76 2.58 24.91
C ILE A 363 -50.69 3.32 23.95
N THR A 364 -50.90 2.77 22.75
CA THR A 364 -51.84 3.33 21.76
C THR A 364 -52.88 2.29 21.35
N GLY A 365 -54.15 2.69 21.28
CA GLY A 365 -55.23 1.88 20.70
C GLY A 365 -55.83 0.84 21.65
N PHE A 366 -56.09 -0.37 21.14
CA PHE A 366 -56.92 -1.41 21.79
C PHE A 366 -56.47 -1.81 23.21
N SER A 367 -55.15 -1.76 23.45
CA SER A 367 -54.59 -2.09 24.76
C SER A 367 -54.89 -1.04 25.84
N PHE A 368 -55.12 0.22 25.47
CA PHE A 368 -55.56 1.26 26.40
C PHE A 368 -57.02 1.04 26.83
N LEU A 369 -57.87 0.62 25.89
CA LEU A 369 -59.27 0.28 26.17
C LEU A 369 -59.41 -0.93 27.11
N LEU A 370 -58.48 -1.89 27.04
CA LEU A 370 -58.40 -3.00 28.00
C LEU A 370 -58.09 -2.51 29.42
N ILE A 371 -57.12 -1.61 29.58
CA ILE A 371 -56.71 -1.08 30.90
C ILE A 371 -57.85 -0.26 31.52
N VAL A 372 -58.45 0.65 30.74
CA VAL A 372 -59.56 1.49 31.20
C VAL A 372 -60.81 0.64 31.44
N GLY A 373 -61.06 -0.38 30.61
CA GLY A 373 -62.18 -1.30 30.76
C GLY A 373 -62.08 -2.16 32.03
N GLU A 374 -60.91 -2.72 32.33
CA GLU A 374 -60.66 -3.48 33.57
C GLU A 374 -60.80 -2.58 34.82
N ALA A 375 -60.28 -1.34 34.76
CA ALA A 375 -60.40 -0.39 35.87
C ALA A 375 -61.87 0.02 36.13
N LEU A 376 -62.66 0.27 35.08
CA LEU A 376 -64.08 0.62 35.18
C LEU A 376 -64.93 -0.55 35.68
N LEU A 377 -64.64 -1.78 35.24
CA LEU A 377 -65.31 -2.98 35.75
C LEU A 377 -65.04 -3.18 37.24
N LEU A 378 -63.80 -2.98 37.69
CA LEU A 378 -63.44 -3.08 39.10
C LEU A 378 -64.08 -1.99 39.97
N GLN A 379 -64.32 -0.80 39.41
CA GLN A 379 -65.04 0.30 40.08
C GLN A 379 -66.55 0.03 40.22
N GLN A 380 -67.14 -0.84 39.38
CA GLN A 380 -68.54 -1.25 39.50
C GLN A 380 -68.75 -2.43 40.45
N THR A 381 -67.69 -3.18 40.79
CA THR A 381 -67.76 -4.39 41.63
C THR A 381 -67.35 -4.18 43.10
N ASN A 382 -66.80 -3.01 43.45
CA ASN A 382 -66.43 -2.58 44.81
C ASN A 382 -67.14 -1.26 45.13
#